data_AF-A0A2N6KMI8-F1
#
_entry.id   AF-A0A2N6KMI8-F1
#
_cell.length_a   1.000
_cell.length_b   1.000
_cell.length_c   1.000
_cell.angle_alpha   90.00
_cell.angle_beta   90.00
_cell.angle_gamma   90.00
#
_symmetry.space_group_name_H-M   'P 1'
#
loop_
_entity.id
_entity.type
_entity.pdbx_description
1 polymer ?
#
loop_
_entity_poly.entity_id
_entity_poly.type
_entity_poly.pdbx_seq_one_letter_code
_entity_poly.pdbx_strand_id
1 'polypeptide(L)'
;MPDAIDTLHTHERYKQPIGKKMNIELNNYYQWGGCLRVDAPSYVERTADQELLERLKRGEYCYVLNASQMGKSSLMLRTQQKLEKEGFVCATISLKHLSQNYVNPEDWYQELFECLVK
;
A
#
# COMPACT_ATOMS: atom_id res chain seq x y z
N MET A 1 -19.00 -11.91 35.15
CA MET A 1 -18.07 -11.74 36.28
C MET A 1 -18.40 -12.83 37.30
N PRO A 2 -17.45 -13.62 37.84
CA PRO A 2 -16.00 -13.37 37.99
C PRO A 2 -15.08 -14.56 37.56
N ASP A 3 -13.77 -14.32 37.76
CA ASP A 3 -12.54 -15.02 37.35
C ASP A 3 -12.26 -16.40 38.00
N ALA A 4 -11.44 -17.22 37.31
CA ALA A 4 -10.39 -18.07 37.91
C ALA A 4 -9.47 -18.70 36.83
N ILE A 5 -8.19 -18.73 37.14
CA ILE A 5 -7.04 -19.10 36.29
C ILE A 5 -6.67 -20.59 36.50
N ASP A 6 -6.03 -21.15 35.46
CA ASP A 6 -5.02 -22.22 35.46
C ASP A 6 -5.44 -23.63 35.02
N THR A 7 -4.82 -24.15 33.95
CA THR A 7 -3.95 -25.34 34.01
C THR A 7 -3.11 -25.44 32.72
N LEU A 8 -1.81 -25.31 32.92
CA LEU A 8 -0.69 -25.51 31.99
C LEU A 8 -0.65 -26.88 31.31
N HIS A 9 -0.12 -26.92 30.06
CA HIS A 9 0.70 -27.96 29.37
C HIS A 9 0.38 -27.85 27.86
N THR A 10 1.25 -27.62 26.88
CA THR A 10 2.66 -27.95 26.60
C THR A 10 2.86 -27.32 25.20
N HIS A 11 3.85 -26.48 24.90
CA HIS A 11 5.19 -26.92 24.52
C HIS A 11 6.15 -25.72 24.44
N GLU A 12 7.10 -25.72 25.38
CA GLU A 12 8.40 -25.06 25.24
C GLU A 12 9.16 -25.60 24.01
N ARG A 13 9.07 -24.96 22.85
CA ARG A 13 9.92 -25.30 21.68
C ARG A 13 10.48 -24.12 20.89
N TYR A 14 10.73 -22.99 21.53
CA TYR A 14 11.58 -21.94 20.93
C TYR A 14 12.60 -21.43 21.95
N LYS A 15 13.54 -22.32 22.32
CA LYS A 15 14.79 -21.92 22.99
C LYS A 15 15.87 -21.69 21.92
N GLN A 16 16.45 -20.49 21.99
CA GLN A 16 17.69 -19.95 21.42
C GLN A 16 17.61 -19.29 20.02
N PRO A 17 17.98 -17.99 19.91
CA PRO A 17 18.15 -17.33 18.62
C PRO A 17 19.53 -17.68 18.04
N ILE A 18 19.54 -18.43 16.93
CA ILE A 18 20.69 -18.51 16.03
C ILE A 18 20.59 -17.29 15.11
N GLY A 19 21.47 -16.31 15.29
CA GLY A 19 21.60 -15.19 14.37
C GLY A 19 21.68 -13.83 15.05
N LYS A 20 22.77 -13.12 14.73
CA LYS A 20 23.03 -11.67 14.90
C LYS A 20 21.81 -10.85 15.36
N LYS A 21 21.92 -10.18 16.52
CA LYS A 21 20.95 -9.17 16.99
C LYS A 21 20.67 -8.16 15.87
N MET A 22 19.57 -8.36 15.15
CA MET A 22 18.96 -7.37 14.28
C MET A 22 18.19 -6.43 15.20
N ASN A 23 18.73 -5.24 15.47
CA ASN A 23 17.97 -4.15 16.08
C ASN A 23 16.99 -3.61 15.03
N ILE A 24 15.93 -4.36 14.74
CA ILE A 24 14.79 -3.83 14.00
C ILE A 24 13.87 -3.21 15.05
N GLU A 25 13.75 -1.88 15.06
CA GLU A 25 12.61 -1.26 15.71
C GLU A 25 11.34 -1.77 15.02
N LEU A 26 10.66 -2.73 15.65
CA LEU A 26 9.44 -3.38 15.13
C LEU A 26 8.38 -2.36 14.68
N ASN A 27 8.34 -1.19 15.33
CA ASN A 27 7.42 -0.09 15.00
C ASN A 27 7.60 0.47 13.59
N ASN A 28 8.78 0.37 12.99
CA ASN A 28 9.07 0.91 11.65
C ASN A 28 9.03 -0.17 10.55
N TYR A 29 9.01 -1.45 10.93
CA TYR A 29 9.01 -2.56 9.98
C TYR A 29 7.60 -3.03 9.63
N TYR A 30 6.71 -3.18 10.61
CA TYR A 30 5.39 -3.76 10.37
C TYR A 30 4.29 -2.69 10.34
N GLN A 31 3.52 -2.65 9.25
CA GLN A 31 2.35 -1.79 9.10
C GLN A 31 1.14 -2.65 8.75
N TRP A 32 0.06 -2.49 9.50
CA TRP A 32 -1.23 -3.10 9.22
C TRP A 32 -2.20 -2.06 8.63
N GLY A 33 -2.84 -2.42 7.53
CA GLY A 33 -3.77 -1.53 6.83
C GLY A 33 -3.09 -0.45 5.97
N GLY A 34 -3.88 0.11 5.05
CA GLY A 34 -3.44 1.17 4.15
C GLY A 34 -2.37 0.73 3.14
N CYS A 35 -1.69 1.74 2.59
CA CYS A 35 -0.57 1.60 1.67
C CYS A 35 0.75 1.68 2.46
N LEU A 36 1.74 0.84 2.11
CA LEU A 36 3.08 0.95 2.68
C LEU A 36 3.76 2.22 2.16
N ARG A 37 4.37 2.99 3.06
CA ARG A 37 5.23 4.13 2.71
C ARG A 37 6.30 3.71 1.70
N VAL A 38 6.74 4.62 0.85
CA VAL A 38 7.69 4.29 -0.24
C VAL A 38 9.01 3.73 0.29
N ASP A 39 9.46 4.22 1.44
CA ASP A 39 10.67 3.83 2.16
C ASP A 39 10.48 2.64 3.12
N ALA A 40 9.29 2.01 3.15
CA ALA A 40 9.00 0.94 4.10
C ALA A 40 9.93 -0.28 3.88
N PRO A 41 10.69 -0.71 4.90
CA PRO A 41 11.66 -1.81 4.77
C PRO A 41 11.00 -3.19 4.63
N SER A 42 9.70 -3.29 4.90
CA SER A 42 8.90 -4.52 4.74
C SER A 42 8.31 -4.69 3.35
N TYR A 43 8.52 -3.74 2.44
CA TYR A 43 8.07 -3.88 1.06
C TYR A 43 8.98 -4.81 0.28
N VAL A 44 8.38 -5.81 -0.36
CA VAL A 44 9.06 -6.70 -1.29
C VAL A 44 8.66 -6.31 -2.70
N GLU A 45 9.64 -5.89 -3.52
CA GLU A 45 9.42 -5.63 -4.94
C GLU A 45 9.02 -6.93 -5.66
N ARG A 46 8.04 -6.83 -6.56
CA ARG A 46 7.54 -7.93 -7.37
C ARG A 46 7.89 -7.66 -8.83
N THR A 47 7.77 -8.68 -9.68
CA THR A 47 7.91 -8.51 -11.14
C THR A 47 6.97 -7.43 -11.70
N ALA A 48 5.76 -7.33 -11.13
CA ALA A 48 4.76 -6.34 -11.53
C ALA A 48 5.20 -4.88 -11.29
N ASP A 49 6.10 -4.62 -10.33
CA ASP A 49 6.61 -3.27 -10.05
C ASP A 49 7.36 -2.70 -11.25
N GLN A 50 8.25 -3.51 -11.83
CA GLN A 50 9.03 -3.11 -13.00
C GLN A 50 8.16 -3.13 -14.26
N GLU A 51 7.30 -4.13 -14.42
CA GLU A 51 6.42 -4.24 -15.59
C GLU A 51 5.49 -3.02 -15.70
N LEU A 52 4.84 -2.63 -14.60
CA LEU A 52 3.94 -1.48 -14.58
C LEU A 52 4.70 -0.19 -14.92
N LEU A 53 5.87 0.01 -14.33
CA LEU A 53 6.69 1.20 -14.57
C LEU A 53 7.06 1.34 -16.05
N GLU A 54 7.59 0.27 -16.66
CA GLU A 54 8.04 0.31 -18.06
C GLU A 54 6.89 0.48 -19.05
N ARG A 55 5.74 -0.15 -18.80
CA ARG A 55 4.54 0.03 -19.64
C ARG A 55 4.00 1.45 -19.55
N LEU A 56 3.93 2.03 -18.35
CA LEU A 56 3.48 3.41 -18.16
C LEU A 56 4.41 4.43 -18.85
N LYS A 57 5.73 4.20 -18.83
CA LYS A 57 6.69 5.03 -19.58
C LYS A 57 6.47 5.01 -21.09
N ARG A 58 5.92 3.92 -21.62
CA ARG A 58 5.54 3.80 -23.04
C ARG A 58 4.17 4.42 -23.36
N GLY A 59 3.47 4.96 -22.35
CA GLY A 59 2.11 5.47 -22.50
C GLY A 59 1.04 4.38 -22.60
N GLU A 60 1.35 3.14 -22.18
CA GLU A 60 0.38 2.05 -22.19
C GLU A 60 -0.65 2.21 -21.07
N TYR A 61 -1.92 1.94 -21.39
CA TYR A 61 -2.99 1.90 -20.41
C TYR A 61 -2.99 0.58 -19.64
N CYS A 62 -2.76 0.64 -18.33
CA CYS A 62 -2.50 -0.52 -17.48
C CYS A 62 -3.59 -0.76 -16.43
N TYR A 63 -4.03 -2.02 -16.29
CA TYR A 63 -4.92 -2.46 -15.21
C TYR A 63 -4.16 -3.28 -14.17
N VAL A 64 -4.31 -2.92 -12.89
CA VAL A 64 -3.73 -3.66 -11.77
C VAL A 64 -4.85 -4.32 -10.96
N LEU A 65 -5.24 -5.53 -11.35
CA LEU A 65 -6.32 -6.30 -10.72
C LEU A 65 -5.73 -7.33 -9.75
N ASN A 66 -6.03 -7.18 -8.45
CA ASN A 66 -5.63 -8.13 -7.43
C ASN A 66 -6.58 -8.04 -6.22
N ALA A 67 -6.58 -9.06 -5.36
CA ALA A 67 -7.36 -9.08 -4.12
C ALA A 67 -7.02 -7.88 -3.21
N SER A 68 -8.00 -7.46 -2.40
CA SER A 68 -7.84 -6.39 -1.42
C SER A 68 -6.64 -6.64 -0.50
N GLN A 69 -5.98 -5.57 -0.05
CA GLN A 69 -4.84 -5.63 0.87
C GLN A 69 -3.58 -6.36 0.34
N MET A 70 -3.52 -6.74 -0.93
CA MET A 70 -2.31 -7.33 -1.56
C MET A 70 -1.23 -6.31 -1.97
N GLY A 71 -1.34 -5.05 -1.53
CA GLY A 71 -0.32 -4.02 -1.80
C GLY A 71 -0.46 -3.28 -3.13
N LYS A 72 -1.62 -3.29 -3.77
CA LYS A 72 -1.88 -2.52 -5.02
C LYS A 72 -1.61 -1.02 -4.85
N SER A 73 -2.11 -0.42 -3.76
CA SER A 73 -1.85 0.99 -3.45
C SER A 73 -0.37 1.24 -3.18
N SER A 74 0.32 0.29 -2.55
CA SER A 74 1.78 0.34 -2.33
C SER A 74 2.58 0.31 -3.63
N LEU A 75 2.14 -0.48 -4.60
CA LEU A 75 2.68 -0.51 -5.95
C LEU A 75 2.43 0.83 -6.66
N MET A 76 1.19 1.32 -6.69
CA MET A 76 0.83 2.61 -7.29
C MET A 76 1.68 3.77 -6.75
N LEU A 77 1.80 3.89 -5.43
CA LEU A 77 2.57 4.97 -4.79
C LEU A 77 4.06 4.93 -5.16
N ARG A 78 4.64 3.73 -5.24
CA ARG A 78 6.04 3.54 -5.63
C ARG A 78 6.27 3.85 -7.10
N THR A 79 5.39 3.37 -7.97
CA THR A 79 5.43 3.65 -9.40
C THR A 79 5.29 5.15 -9.67
N GLN A 80 4.34 5.82 -9.01
CA GLN A 80 4.19 7.27 -9.07
C GLN A 80 5.49 7.98 -8.68
N GLN A 81 6.09 7.62 -7.53
CA GLN A 81 7.34 8.26 -7.09
C GLN A 81 8.49 8.06 -8.09
N LYS A 82 8.60 6.86 -8.70
CA LYS A 82 9.62 6.57 -9.73
C LYS A 82 9.38 7.42 -10.98
N LEU A 83 8.14 7.53 -11.45
CA LEU A 83 7.77 8.37 -12.60
C LEU A 83 8.03 9.87 -12.34
N GLU A 84 7.64 10.38 -11.17
CA GLU A 84 7.88 11.78 -10.80
C GLU A 84 9.38 12.12 -10.76
N LYS A 85 10.22 11.20 -10.26
CA LYS A 85 11.69 11.35 -10.28
C LYS A 85 12.26 11.40 -11.70
N GLU A 86 11.57 10.83 -12.67
CA GLU A 86 11.95 10.84 -14.09
C GLU A 86 11.32 12.01 -14.86
N GLY A 87 10.63 12.93 -14.16
CA GLY A 87 10.08 14.16 -14.75
C GLY A 87 8.64 14.03 -15.26
N PHE A 88 7.96 12.92 -14.99
CA PHE A 88 6.54 12.78 -15.31
C PHE A 88 5.66 13.50 -14.29
N VAL A 89 4.63 14.20 -14.75
CA VAL A 89 3.58 14.74 -13.89
C VAL A 89 2.56 13.63 -13.63
N CYS A 90 2.30 13.35 -12.36
CA CYS A 90 1.36 12.31 -11.94
C CYS A 90 0.17 12.90 -11.18
N ALA A 91 -1.02 12.37 -11.44
CA ALA A 91 -2.25 12.66 -10.71
C ALA A 91 -2.89 11.34 -10.27
N THR A 92 -3.41 11.30 -9.04
CA THR A 92 -4.11 10.12 -8.50
C THR A 92 -5.56 10.49 -8.22
N ILE A 93 -6.48 9.70 -8.75
CA ILE A 93 -7.92 9.89 -8.55
C ILE A 93 -8.46 8.69 -7.78
N SER A 94 -9.03 8.94 -6.59
CA SER A 94 -9.72 7.89 -5.83
C SER A 94 -11.21 7.97 -6.07
N LEU A 95 -11.71 7.10 -6.95
CA LEU A 95 -13.15 6.98 -7.20
C LEU A 95 -13.93 6.67 -5.92
N LYS A 96 -13.34 5.93 -4.97
CA LYS A 96 -14.00 5.64 -3.69
C LYS A 96 -14.26 6.92 -2.89
N HIS A 97 -13.30 7.84 -2.83
CA HIS A 97 -13.49 9.11 -2.12
C HIS A 97 -14.41 10.04 -2.93
N LEU A 98 -14.18 10.11 -4.23
CA LEU A 98 -14.97 10.91 -5.16
C LEU A 98 -16.43 10.47 -5.24
N SER A 99 -16.77 9.22 -4.90
CA SER A 99 -18.16 8.72 -4.98
C SER A 99 -18.86 8.63 -3.62
N GLN A 100 -18.28 9.13 -2.53
CA GLN A 100 -18.85 8.95 -1.19
C GLN A 100 -20.10 9.79 -0.91
N ASN A 101 -20.28 10.94 -1.58
CA ASN A 101 -21.27 11.94 -1.15
C ASN A 101 -22.13 12.54 -2.28
N TYR A 102 -22.06 12.03 -3.51
CA TYR A 102 -22.72 12.65 -4.66
C TYR A 102 -23.99 11.90 -5.05
N VAL A 103 -25.10 12.62 -5.06
CA VAL A 103 -26.40 12.12 -5.52
C VAL A 103 -26.63 12.45 -7.01
N ASN A 104 -25.95 13.48 -7.52
CA ASN A 104 -26.11 14.00 -8.88
C ASN A 104 -24.79 13.97 -9.68
N PRO A 105 -24.79 13.61 -10.99
CA PRO A 105 -23.58 13.55 -11.80
C PRO A 105 -22.83 14.87 -11.96
N GLU A 106 -23.53 16.02 -12.03
CA GLU A 106 -22.90 17.33 -12.22
C GLU A 106 -21.92 17.67 -11.09
N ASP A 107 -22.34 17.46 -9.84
CA ASP A 107 -21.50 17.70 -8.65
C ASP A 107 -20.28 16.76 -8.64
N TRP A 108 -20.45 15.52 -9.13
CA TRP A 108 -19.37 14.55 -9.26
C TRP A 108 -18.33 14.98 -10.31
N TYR A 109 -18.78 15.49 -11.46
CA TYR A 109 -17.88 16.01 -12.50
C TYR A 109 -17.15 17.27 -12.07
N GLN A 110 -17.81 18.16 -11.30
CA GLN A 110 -17.16 19.34 -10.75
C GLN A 110 -16.02 18.95 -9.80
N GLU A 111 -16.27 18.04 -8.85
CA GLU A 111 -15.23 17.58 -7.93
C GLU A 111 -14.07 16.88 -8.67
N LEU A 112 -14.38 16.06 -9.68
CA LEU A 112 -13.35 15.43 -10.52
C LEU A 112 -12.46 16.49 -11.18
N PHE A 113 -13.05 17.55 -11.71
CA PHE A 113 -12.33 18.64 -12.35
C PHE A 113 -11.46 19.39 -11.34
N GLU A 114 -12.00 19.73 -10.17
CA GLU A 114 -11.24 20.37 -9.07
C GLU A 114 -10.07 19.49 -8.59
N CYS A 115 -10.22 18.15 -8.60
CA CYS A 115 -9.13 17.23 -8.28
C CYS A 115 -7.99 17.23 -9.32
N LEU A 116 -8.30 17.55 -10.59
CA LEU A 116 -7.36 17.50 -11.70
C LEU A 116 -6.67 18.84 -11.97
N VAL A 117 -7.33 19.95 -11.66
CA VAL A 117 -6.80 21.30 -11.83
C VAL A 117 -6.14 21.75 -10.52
N LYS A 118 -4.81 21.70 -10.49
CA LYS A 118 -3.99 22.34 -9.44
C LYS A 118 -3.53 23.72 -9.87
#